data_AF-A0A0M1JN04-F1
#
_entry.id   AF-A0A0M1JN04-F1
#
_cell.length_a   1.000
_cell.length_b   1.000
_cell.length_c   1.000
_cell.angle_alpha   90.00
_cell.angle_beta   90.00
_cell.angle_gamma   90.00
#
_symmetry.space_group_name_H-M   'P 1'
#
loop_
_entity.id
_entity.type
_entity.pdbx_description
1 polymer ?
#
loop_
_entity_poly.entity_id
_entity_poly.type
_entity_poly.pdbx_seq_one_letter_code
_entity_poly.pdbx_strand_id
1 'polypeptide(L)' 'MNILIEVGANPATNFPVEFVAVYVVGFIAAVTIGSIAWYNSKRPPGWENAERPNIIPDLNTEKNDQKDS' A
#
# COMPACT_ATOMS: atom_id res chain seq x y z
N MET A 1 11.13 -32.72 -21.28
CA MET A 1 10.42 -31.66 -20.53
C MET A 1 11.17 -31.42 -19.23
N ASN A 2 12.45 -31.04 -19.32
CA ASN A 2 13.36 -31.00 -18.17
C ASN A 2 13.88 -29.58 -17.94
N ILE A 3 13.89 -28.77 -19.00
CA ILE A 3 14.27 -27.36 -19.00
C ILE A 3 13.47 -26.50 -18.01
N LEU A 4 12.18 -26.77 -17.81
CA LEU A 4 11.35 -26.00 -16.88
C LEU A 4 11.60 -26.37 -15.42
N ILE A 5 11.86 -27.66 -15.15
CA ILE A 5 12.20 -28.16 -13.81
C ILE A 5 13.62 -27.73 -13.44
N GLU A 6 14.56 -27.74 -14.39
CA GLU A 6 15.95 -27.32 -14.17
C GLU A 6 16.07 -25.81 -13.90
N VAL A 7 15.30 -24.97 -14.61
CA VAL A 7 15.24 -23.51 -14.33
C VAL A 7 14.58 -23.22 -12.98
N GLY A 8 13.50 -23.94 -12.63
CA GLY A 8 12.81 -23.75 -11.35
C GLY A 8 13.54 -24.36 -10.13
N ALA A 9 14.36 -25.39 -10.34
CA ALA A 9 15.09 -26.10 -9.29
C ALA A 9 16.54 -25.63 -9.09
N ASN A 10 17.03 -24.67 -9.91
CA ASN A 10 18.36 -24.11 -9.74
C ASN A 10 18.34 -22.98 -8.69
N PRO A 11 18.93 -23.16 -7.49
CA PRO A 11 19.04 -22.10 -6.49
C PRO A 11 19.98 -20.96 -6.93
N ALA A 12 20.69 -21.10 -8.06
CA ALA A 12 21.52 -20.05 -8.65
C ALA A 12 20.71 -18.91 -9.32
N THR A 13 19.39 -19.07 -9.43
CA THR A 13 18.48 -17.98 -9.79
C THR A 13 18.32 -17.06 -8.56
N ASN A 14 19.38 -16.32 -8.23
CA ASN A 14 19.32 -15.26 -7.23
C ASN A 14 18.24 -14.28 -7.68
N PHE A 15 17.06 -14.36 -7.08
CA PHE A 15 16.00 -13.40 -7.33
C PHE A 15 16.58 -12.01 -7.06
N PRO A 16 16.53 -11.06 -8.02
CA PRO A 16 17.17 -9.77 -7.84
C PRO A 16 16.67 -9.12 -6.55
N VAL A 17 17.57 -8.89 -5.59
CA VAL A 17 17.22 -8.34 -4.28
C VAL A 17 16.60 -6.95 -4.44
N GLU A 18 17.02 -6.24 -5.49
CA GLU A 18 16.49 -4.93 -5.88
C GLU A 18 15.01 -5.02 -6.24
N PHE A 19 14.60 -6.06 -6.97
CA PHE A 19 13.21 -6.26 -7.35
C PHE A 19 12.34 -6.52 -6.12
N VAL A 20 12.79 -7.41 -5.23
CA VAL A 20 12.07 -7.72 -3.98
C VAL A 20 12.00 -6.48 -3.09
N ALA A 21 13.09 -5.72 -2.97
CA ALA A 21 13.15 -4.51 -2.17
C ALA A 21 12.14 -3.46 -2.65
N VAL A 22 12.13 -3.14 -3.95
CA VAL A 22 11.19 -2.16 -4.52
C VAL A 22 9.76 -2.66 -4.38
N TYR A 23 9.51 -3.95 -4.61
CA TYR A 23 8.17 -4.54 -4.48
C TYR A 23 7.63 -4.41 -3.05
N VAL A 24 8.44 -4.76 -2.03
CA VAL A 24 8.03 -4.66 -0.63
C VAL A 24 7.80 -3.21 -0.21
N VAL A 25 8.69 -2.30 -0.57
CA VAL A 25 8.54 -0.86 -0.25
C VAL A 25 7.29 -0.29 -0.93
N GLY A 26 7.10 -0.59 -2.21
CA GLY A 26 5.92 -0.15 -2.96
C GLY A 26 4.62 -0.72 -2.39
N PHE A 27 4.62 -1.99 -1.97
CA PHE A 27 3.48 -2.61 -1.33
C PHE A 27 3.14 -1.94 0.01
N ILE A 28 4.14 -1.67 0.86
CA ILE A 28 3.94 -0.96 2.13
C ILE A 28 3.36 0.43 1.87
N ALA A 29 3.88 1.17 0.90
CA ALA A 29 3.37 2.49 0.53
C ALA A 29 1.91 2.41 0.06
N ALA A 30 1.59 1.45 -0.81
CA ALA A 30 0.25 1.26 -1.35
C ALA A 30 -0.77 0.88 -0.26
N VAL A 31 -0.43 -0.06 0.63
CA VAL A 31 -1.29 -0.45 1.75
C VAL A 31 -1.49 0.71 2.70
N THR A 32 -0.44 1.48 2.99
CA THR A 32 -0.52 2.64 3.89
C THR A 32 -1.45 3.72 3.33
N ILE A 33 -1.19 4.18 2.11
CA ILE A 33 -1.98 5.23 1.46
C ILE A 33 -3.42 4.76 1.22
N GLY A 34 -3.61 3.54 0.73
CA GLY A 34 -4.92 2.95 0.50
C GLY A 34 -5.74 2.83 1.79
N SER A 35 -5.11 2.43 2.89
CA SER A 35 -5.77 2.36 4.21
C SER A 35 -6.18 3.75 4.69
N ILE A 36 -5.28 4.74 4.61
CA ILE A 36 -5.60 6.12 5.00
C ILE A 36 -6.77 6.65 4.16
N ALA A 37 -6.74 6.46 2.84
CA ALA A 37 -7.80 6.90 1.95
C ALA A 37 -9.14 6.22 2.26
N TRP A 38 -9.14 4.90 2.50
CA TRP A 38 -10.35 4.16 2.84
C TRP A 38 -10.98 4.64 4.16
N TYR A 39 -10.16 4.84 5.19
CA TYR A 39 -10.64 5.33 6.50
C TYR A 39 -11.05 6.81 6.51
N ASN A 40 -10.59 7.61 5.55
CA ASN A 40 -11.07 8.99 5.31
C ASN A 40 -12.26 9.04 4.33
N SER A 41 -12.61 7.93 3.68
CA SER A 41 -13.74 7.84 2.76
C SER A 41 -15.08 7.79 3.52
N LYS A 42 -16.18 7.94 2.77
CA LYS A 42 -17.53 7.77 3.30
C LYS A 42 -17.69 6.35 3.85
N ARG A 43 -18.24 6.24 5.06
CA ARG A 43 -18.49 4.94 5.71
C ARG A 43 -19.55 4.16 4.93
N PRO A 44 -19.40 2.84 4.76
CA PRO A 44 -20.43 2.01 4.15
C PRO A 44 -21.67 1.94 5.07
N PRO A 45 -22.85 1.57 4.52
CA PRO A 45 -24.06 1.40 5.32
C PRO A 45 -23.86 0.38 6.46
N GLY A 46 -24.33 0.69 7.67
CA GLY A 46 -24.18 -0.18 8.85
C GLY A 46 -22.91 0.07 9.67
N TRP A 47 -22.07 1.04 9.27
CA TRP A 47 -20.84 1.46 9.98
C TRP A 47 -20.98 2.83 10.65
N GLU A 48 -22.20 3.24 10.98
CA GLU A 48 -22.48 4.56 11.56
C GLU A 48 -21.79 4.75 12.91
N ASN A 49 -21.71 3.68 13.71
CA ASN A 49 -21.06 3.67 15.02
C ASN A 49 -19.58 3.23 14.99
N ALA A 50 -19.03 2.96 13.80
CA ALA A 50 -17.64 2.53 13.68
C ALA A 50 -16.70 3.74 13.80
N GLU A 51 -15.84 3.72 14.82
CA GLU A 51 -14.83 4.75 15.03
C GLU A 51 -13.61 4.49 14.14
N ARG A 52 -13.03 5.56 13.61
CA ARG A 52 -11.79 5.47 12.85
C ARG A 52 -10.63 5.22 13.82
N PRO A 53 -9.70 4.29 13.53
CA PRO A 53 -8.53 4.12 14.38
C PRO A 53 -7.68 5.39 14.50
N ASN A 54 -7.13 5.65 15.69
CA ASN A 54 -6.36 6.87 16.01
C ASN A 54 -5.08 7.07 15.19
N ILE A 55 -4.56 6.01 14.56
CA ILE A 55 -3.33 6.08 13.75
C ILE A 55 -3.55 6.69 12.36
N ILE A 56 -4.80 6.76 11.90
CA ILE A 56 -5.10 7.36 10.60
C ILE A 56 -5.11 8.88 10.78
N PRO A 57 -4.34 9.64 9.98
CA PRO A 57 -4.39 11.10 9.95
C PRO A 57 -5.64 11.60 9.21
N ASP A 58 -6.15 12.75 9.63
CA ASP A 58 -7.34 13.37 9.03
C ASP A 58 -6.93 14.18 7.80
N LEU A 59 -7.48 13.83 6.64
CA LEU A 59 -7.18 14.47 5.37
C LEU A 59 -8.26 15.52 5.09
N ASN A 60 -8.26 16.61 5.85
CA ASN A 60 -9.09 17.78 5.53
C ASN A 60 -8.47 18.49 4.31
N THR A 61 -8.95 18.14 3.11
CA THR A 61 -8.45 18.67 1.83
C THR A 61 -8.72 20.17 1.63
N GLU A 62 -9.43 20.86 2.52
CA GLU A 62 -9.80 22.27 2.36
C GLU A 62 -8.82 23.31 2.94
N LYS A 63 -7.64 22.92 3.43
CA LYS A 63 -6.69 23.87 4.06
C LYS A 63 -5.27 23.87 3.49
N ASN A 64 -5.09 23.67 2.18
CA ASN A 64 -3.78 23.90 1.54
C ASN A 64 -3.86 24.52 0.13
N ASP A 65 -4.93 25.25 -0.20
CA ASP A 65 -5.01 26.07 -1.43
C ASP A 65 -4.88 27.58 -1.18
N GLN A 66 -4.50 28.01 0.02
CA GLN A 66 -4.29 29.44 0.29
C GLN A 66 -3.16 29.70 1.29
N LYS A 67 -1.94 29.38 0.86
CA LYS A 67 -0.73 30.01 1.39
C LYS A 67 0.34 29.92 0.32
N ASP A 68 0.21 30.77 -0.70
CA ASP A 68 1.30 31.34 -1.52
C ASP A 68 0.71 31.99 -2.79
N SER A 69 0.17 33.20 -2.65
CA SER A 69 0.16 34.31 -3.63
C SER A 69 -0.46 35.56 -3.01
#